data_AF-A0A843BSN5-F1
#
_entry.id   AF-A0A843BSN5-F1
#
_cell.length_a   1.000
_cell.length_b   1.000
_cell.length_c   1.000
_cell.angle_alpha   90.00
_cell.angle_beta   90.00
_cell.angle_gamma   90.00
#
_symmetry.space_group_name_H-M   'P 1'
#
loop_
_entity.id
_entity.type
_entity.pdbx_description
1 polymer ?
#
loop_
_entity_poly.entity_id
_entity_poly.type
_entity_poly.pdbx_seq_one_letter_code
_entity_poly.pdbx_strand_id
1 'polypeptide(L)'
;MNKKIIFLALIFFAIITSFLLFFTNESKNELASQILHDCKHDSHCAIEFLQDESEFYDKETILDTVDELILVYSESENLCHQNAHHLGDFVYGYLGDVTESIEFVESTKCGGAVVHSIVKNHLDSQVLLYNFEPKQVDFLSICPDSFEYPTIDRWECLHGVGHSLESIYGYNMSNAVVACQQFEDWEQISCAKGLFMENVVRFNKSHDSDFDENDLSYPCSVIDDEIAAPCYHYQPTYVGYSQPKLNNIVDYCETIEDEFSKNCFRGIGRLFASLVVSDINKINLVCDPQKLSYDKLTYCYQGVAMVFADNRNISEALDVCQFIPNEFQHDCVHEVGKWVKLVHPDFDDIQKQCSQLNSEELLKTCMDSKIYGISIL
;
A
#
# COMPACT_ATOMS: atom_id res chain seq x y z
N MET A 1 -57.68 -12.40 13.52
CA MET A 1 -56.73 -11.28 13.65
C MET A 1 -57.03 -10.27 12.55
N ASN A 2 -57.27 -8.99 12.89
CA ASN A 2 -57.85 -8.01 11.97
C ASN A 2 -56.80 -7.51 10.97
N LYS A 3 -57.00 -7.70 9.66
CA LYS A 3 -56.03 -7.33 8.60
C LYS A 3 -55.59 -5.86 8.67
N LYS A 4 -56.45 -4.97 9.18
CA LYS A 4 -56.11 -3.55 9.42
C LYS A 4 -55.04 -3.33 10.49
N ILE A 5 -55.02 -4.15 11.53
CA ILE A 5 -54.03 -4.05 12.62
C ILE A 5 -52.65 -4.47 12.12
N ILE A 6 -52.58 -5.52 11.30
CA ILE A 6 -51.34 -6.00 10.69
C ILE A 6 -50.77 -4.94 9.74
N PHE A 7 -51.61 -4.31 8.93
CA PHE A 7 -51.18 -3.27 7.99
C PHE A 7 -50.65 -2.01 8.70
N LEU A 8 -51.31 -1.58 9.77
CA LEU A 8 -50.83 -0.45 10.59
C LEU A 8 -49.51 -0.77 11.32
N ALA A 9 -49.34 -2.01 11.81
CA ALA A 9 -48.10 -2.44 12.43
C ALA A 9 -46.92 -2.46 11.44
N LEU A 10 -47.14 -2.90 10.19
CA LEU A 10 -46.11 -2.90 9.15
C LEU A 10 -45.69 -1.48 8.74
N ILE A 11 -46.64 -0.55 8.62
CA ILE A 11 -46.32 0.86 8.34
C ILE A 11 -45.56 1.49 9.50
N PHE A 12 -45.98 1.24 10.74
CA PHE A 12 -45.29 1.77 11.91
C PHE A 12 -43.87 1.22 12.04
N PHE A 13 -43.67 -0.07 11.76
CA PHE A 13 -42.35 -0.68 11.72
C PHE A 13 -41.48 -0.08 10.61
N ALA A 14 -42.02 0.08 9.39
CA ALA A 14 -41.31 0.70 8.27
C ALA A 14 -40.91 2.16 8.54
N ILE A 15 -41.78 2.94 9.20
CA ILE A 15 -41.48 4.32 9.60
C ILE A 15 -40.39 4.33 10.66
N ILE A 16 -40.47 3.48 11.69
CA ILE A 16 -39.43 3.39 12.73
C ILE A 16 -38.09 2.97 12.14
N THR A 17 -38.05 1.96 11.27
CA THR A 17 -36.81 1.55 10.61
C THR A 17 -36.26 2.65 9.72
N SER A 18 -37.12 3.35 8.97
CA SER A 18 -36.67 4.46 8.12
C SER A 18 -36.19 5.66 8.94
N PHE A 19 -36.78 5.91 10.11
CA PHE A 19 -36.38 7.00 11.01
C PHE A 19 -35.07 6.67 11.74
N LEU A 20 -34.90 5.43 12.21
CA LEU A 20 -33.65 4.94 12.78
C LEU A 20 -32.50 4.95 11.75
N LEU A 21 -32.77 4.52 10.51
CA LEU A 21 -31.80 4.61 9.41
C LEU A 21 -31.46 6.07 9.07
N PHE A 22 -32.41 7.01 9.17
CA PHE A 22 -32.13 8.42 8.88
C PHE A 22 -31.25 9.06 9.97
N PHE A 23 -31.55 8.83 11.25
CA PHE A 23 -30.78 9.39 12.37
C PHE A 23 -29.38 8.79 12.49
N THR A 24 -29.22 7.48 12.25
CA THR A 24 -27.90 6.83 12.24
C THR A 24 -27.03 7.32 11.09
N ASN A 25 -27.60 7.58 9.92
CA ASN A 25 -26.83 8.05 8.77
C ASN A 25 -26.48 9.55 8.87
N GLU A 26 -27.28 10.35 9.58
CA GLU A 26 -27.02 11.77 9.81
C GLU A 26 -25.88 11.98 10.83
N SER A 27 -25.79 11.14 11.87
CA SER A 27 -24.71 11.26 12.88
C SER A 27 -23.35 10.78 12.39
N LYS A 28 -23.29 9.73 11.55
CA LYS A 28 -22.03 9.19 10.98
C LYS A 28 -21.30 10.27 10.16
N ASN A 29 -22.03 10.88 9.22
CA ASN A 29 -21.52 11.94 8.35
C ASN A 29 -21.11 13.22 9.12
N GLU A 30 -21.67 13.48 10.30
CA GLU A 30 -21.36 14.69 11.07
C GLU A 30 -19.96 14.62 11.70
N LEU A 31 -19.56 13.45 12.24
CA LEU A 31 -18.29 13.32 12.96
C LEU A 31 -17.08 13.38 12.02
N ALA A 32 -17.09 12.61 10.92
CA ALA A 32 -16.01 12.66 9.93
C ALA A 32 -15.90 14.07 9.31
N SER A 33 -17.03 14.70 8.99
CA SER A 33 -17.06 16.08 8.51
C SER A 33 -16.47 17.07 9.50
N GLN A 34 -16.75 16.89 10.79
CA GLN A 34 -16.20 17.73 11.85
C GLN A 34 -14.70 17.54 11.99
N ILE A 35 -14.20 16.30 11.99
CA ILE A 35 -12.77 15.99 12.00
C ILE A 35 -12.08 16.66 10.81
N LEU A 36 -12.62 16.49 9.60
CA LEU A 36 -12.06 17.10 8.39
C LEU A 36 -12.10 18.63 8.44
N HIS A 37 -13.10 19.23 9.09
CA HIS A 37 -13.18 20.68 9.27
C HIS A 37 -12.13 21.19 10.27
N ASP A 38 -12.06 20.57 11.44
CA ASP A 38 -11.28 21.03 12.58
C ASP A 38 -9.79 20.66 12.42
N CYS A 39 -9.51 19.43 12.01
CA CYS A 39 -8.15 18.89 11.87
C CYS A 39 -7.56 19.07 10.47
N LYS A 40 -8.40 19.28 9.44
CA LYS A 40 -7.98 19.40 8.04
C LYS A 40 -7.17 18.18 7.57
N HIS A 41 -5.85 18.32 7.49
CA HIS A 41 -4.91 17.29 7.05
C HIS A 41 -3.96 16.85 8.16
N ASP A 42 -4.20 17.28 9.40
CA ASP A 42 -3.41 16.85 10.55
C ASP A 42 -3.94 15.50 11.05
N SER A 43 -3.22 14.44 10.72
CA SER A 43 -3.55 13.08 11.14
C SER A 43 -3.53 12.91 12.65
N HIS A 44 -2.62 13.60 13.36
CA HIS A 44 -2.53 13.50 14.81
C HIS A 44 -3.78 14.08 15.46
N CYS A 45 -4.23 15.26 15.02
CA CYS A 45 -5.49 15.86 15.46
C CYS A 45 -6.67 14.92 15.20
N ALA A 46 -6.74 14.29 14.01
CA ALA A 46 -7.82 13.39 13.68
C ALA A 46 -7.87 12.17 14.62
N ILE A 47 -6.71 11.61 14.98
CA ILE A 47 -6.64 10.48 15.93
C ILE A 47 -6.99 10.92 17.35
N GLU A 48 -6.50 12.07 17.83
CA GLU A 48 -6.88 12.59 19.16
C GLU A 48 -8.39 12.82 19.24
N PHE A 49 -8.98 13.37 18.18
CA PHE A 49 -10.42 13.55 18.09
C PHE A 49 -11.17 12.22 18.17
N LEU A 50 -10.77 11.22 17.37
CA LEU A 50 -11.38 9.88 17.42
C LEU A 50 -11.25 9.24 18.80
N GLN A 51 -10.12 9.43 19.49
CA GLN A 51 -9.90 8.94 20.85
C GLN A 51 -10.84 9.59 21.85
N ASP A 52 -10.96 10.92 21.84
CA ASP A 52 -11.84 11.66 22.73
C ASP A 52 -13.32 11.27 22.51
N GLU A 53 -13.75 11.19 21.25
CA GLU A 53 -15.15 10.87 20.91
C GLU A 53 -15.50 9.41 21.18
N SER A 54 -14.52 8.51 21.20
CA SER A 54 -14.73 7.10 21.53
C SER A 54 -15.20 6.87 22.98
N GLU A 55 -15.07 7.87 23.86
CA GLU A 55 -15.63 7.84 25.21
C GLU A 55 -17.15 8.11 25.25
N PHE A 56 -17.69 8.77 24.22
CA PHE A 56 -19.07 9.28 24.19
C PHE A 56 -19.96 8.56 23.18
N TYR A 57 -19.39 8.09 22.08
CA TYR A 57 -20.09 7.40 21.01
C TYR A 57 -19.94 5.87 21.12
N ASP A 58 -20.91 5.15 20.55
CA ASP A 58 -20.82 3.70 20.47
C ASP A 58 -19.76 3.25 19.44
N LYS A 59 -19.35 1.98 19.58
CA LYS A 59 -18.33 1.35 18.75
C LYS A 59 -18.67 1.41 17.26
N GLU A 60 -19.94 1.24 16.88
CA GLU A 60 -20.36 1.26 15.47
C GLU A 60 -20.10 2.65 14.88
N THR A 61 -20.54 3.70 15.57
CA THR A 61 -20.38 5.09 15.12
C THR A 61 -18.91 5.49 14.93
N ILE A 62 -18.02 5.10 15.84
CA ILE A 62 -16.59 5.42 15.75
C ILE A 62 -15.95 4.70 14.56
N LEU A 63 -16.27 3.42 14.39
CA LEU A 63 -15.74 2.61 13.30
C LEU A 63 -16.25 3.13 11.94
N ASP A 64 -17.53 3.44 11.81
CA ASP A 64 -18.06 4.08 10.59
C ASP A 64 -17.36 5.40 10.28
N THR A 65 -17.04 6.20 11.30
CA THR A 65 -16.29 7.46 11.13
C THR A 65 -14.90 7.19 10.56
N VAL A 66 -14.23 6.14 11.00
CA VAL A 66 -12.92 5.72 10.43
C VAL A 66 -13.08 5.36 8.96
N ASP A 67 -14.09 4.58 8.59
CA ASP A 67 -14.35 4.21 7.19
C ASP A 67 -14.61 5.43 6.32
N GLU A 68 -15.40 6.40 6.80
CA GLU A 68 -15.64 7.66 6.10
C GLU A 68 -14.35 8.47 5.91
N LEU A 69 -13.48 8.54 6.93
CA LEU A 69 -12.18 9.22 6.82
C LEU A 69 -11.28 8.53 5.80
N ILE A 70 -11.23 7.19 5.77
CA ILE A 70 -10.47 6.42 4.76
C ILE A 70 -10.97 6.76 3.35
N LEU A 71 -12.29 6.82 3.16
CA LEU A 71 -12.89 7.16 1.87
C LEU A 71 -12.49 8.58 1.43
N VAL A 72 -12.62 9.57 2.31
CA VAL A 72 -12.25 10.97 1.99
C VAL A 72 -10.76 11.09 1.71
N TYR A 73 -9.91 10.42 2.50
CA TYR A 73 -8.47 10.40 2.26
C TYR A 73 -8.13 9.72 0.93
N SER A 74 -8.89 8.71 0.50
CA SER A 74 -8.73 8.06 -0.81
C SER A 74 -9.01 8.97 -2.00
N GLU A 75 -9.84 9.99 -1.83
CA GLU A 75 -10.05 11.04 -2.84
C GLU A 75 -8.91 12.08 -2.84
N SER A 76 -8.06 12.08 -1.81
CA SER A 76 -6.94 13.00 -1.59
C SER A 76 -5.60 12.29 -1.85
N GLU A 77 -5.19 12.21 -3.11
CA GLU A 77 -4.07 11.37 -3.60
C GLU A 77 -2.72 11.54 -2.86
N ASN A 78 -2.41 12.74 -2.33
CA ASN A 78 -1.07 13.03 -1.80
C ASN A 78 -0.85 12.62 -0.33
N LEU A 79 -1.91 12.39 0.45
CA LEU A 79 -1.82 12.16 1.90
C LEU A 79 -2.53 10.88 2.37
N CYS A 80 -3.26 10.21 1.47
CA CYS A 80 -4.03 9.00 1.77
C CYS A 80 -3.22 7.97 2.56
N HIS A 81 -2.08 7.56 2.02
CA HIS A 81 -1.27 6.50 2.61
C HIS A 81 -0.81 6.83 4.03
N GLN A 82 -0.22 8.01 4.25
CA GLN A 82 0.28 8.40 5.58
C GLN A 82 -0.84 8.58 6.61
N ASN A 83 -1.98 9.15 6.21
CA ASN A 83 -3.11 9.30 7.12
C ASN A 83 -3.75 7.95 7.47
N ALA A 84 -3.82 7.04 6.50
CA ALA A 84 -4.34 5.69 6.69
C ALA A 84 -3.50 4.84 7.66
N HIS A 85 -2.18 5.04 7.71
CA HIS A 85 -1.35 4.44 8.77
C HIS A 85 -1.88 4.79 10.17
N HIS A 86 -2.08 6.08 10.43
CA HIS A 86 -2.57 6.55 11.72
C HIS A 86 -3.97 6.03 12.06
N LEU A 87 -4.85 5.91 11.06
CA LEU A 87 -6.17 5.29 11.24
C LEU A 87 -6.03 3.80 11.59
N GLY A 88 -5.13 3.05 10.96
CA GLY A 88 -4.87 1.65 11.30
C GLY A 88 -4.34 1.48 12.72
N ASP A 89 -3.44 2.38 13.17
CA ASP A 89 -2.98 2.41 14.56
C ASP A 89 -4.13 2.62 15.55
N PHE A 90 -5.03 3.55 15.23
CA PHE A 90 -6.23 3.80 16.04
C PHE A 90 -7.15 2.58 16.07
N VAL A 91 -7.47 1.99 14.90
CA VAL A 91 -8.37 0.83 14.79
C VAL A 91 -7.85 -0.32 15.65
N TYR A 92 -6.57 -0.67 15.53
CA TYR A 92 -5.99 -1.74 16.35
C TYR A 92 -6.00 -1.38 17.84
N GLY A 93 -5.63 -0.16 18.20
CA GLY A 93 -5.67 0.30 19.60
C GLY A 93 -7.08 0.29 20.20
N TYR A 94 -8.10 0.54 19.38
CA TYR A 94 -9.50 0.58 19.78
C TYR A 94 -10.13 -0.81 19.90
N LEU A 95 -9.83 -1.72 18.98
CA LEU A 95 -10.39 -3.07 18.94
C LEU A 95 -9.59 -4.06 19.79
N GLY A 96 -8.26 -3.93 19.83
CA GLY A 96 -7.35 -4.78 20.59
C GLY A 96 -7.15 -6.19 20.01
N ASP A 97 -7.78 -6.51 18.88
CA ASP A 97 -7.67 -7.79 18.18
C ASP A 97 -7.30 -7.55 16.72
N VAL A 98 -6.21 -8.20 16.27
CA VAL A 98 -5.65 -8.03 14.92
C VAL A 98 -6.58 -8.59 13.85
N THR A 99 -7.25 -9.72 14.10
CA THR A 99 -8.14 -10.35 13.12
C THR A 99 -9.41 -9.52 12.98
N GLU A 100 -10.02 -9.11 14.09
CA GLU A 100 -11.20 -8.22 14.08
C GLU A 100 -10.87 -6.89 13.37
N SER A 101 -9.69 -6.33 13.60
CA SER A 101 -9.26 -5.07 12.97
C SER A 101 -9.07 -5.19 11.46
N ILE A 102 -8.45 -6.27 10.97
CA ILE A 102 -8.26 -6.47 9.52
C ILE A 102 -9.59 -6.77 8.84
N GLU A 103 -10.46 -7.59 9.45
CA GLU A 103 -11.79 -7.89 8.91
C GLU A 103 -12.71 -6.67 8.85
N PHE A 104 -12.45 -5.66 9.68
CA PHE A 104 -13.21 -4.42 9.69
C PHE A 104 -12.93 -3.52 8.48
N VAL A 105 -11.69 -3.49 7.98
CA VAL A 105 -11.23 -2.46 7.02
C VAL A 105 -11.07 -3.00 5.60
N GLU A 106 -11.28 -2.15 4.59
CA GLU A 106 -10.99 -2.49 3.19
C GLU A 106 -9.48 -2.34 2.88
N SER A 107 -8.80 -3.45 2.55
CA SER A 107 -7.37 -3.47 2.17
C SER A 107 -7.05 -2.75 0.85
N THR A 108 -8.06 -2.42 0.06
CA THR A 108 -7.89 -1.80 -1.27
C THR A 108 -7.83 -0.27 -1.22
N LYS A 109 -7.96 0.36 -0.06
CA LYS A 109 -7.88 1.82 0.09
C LYS A 109 -6.50 2.26 0.54
N CYS A 110 -6.07 3.44 0.11
CA CYS A 110 -4.78 4.04 0.48
C CYS A 110 -3.55 3.12 0.34
N GLY A 111 -3.55 2.20 -0.63
CA GLY A 111 -2.46 1.23 -0.77
C GLY A 111 -2.33 0.26 0.40
N GLY A 112 -3.44 -0.10 1.06
CA GLY A 112 -3.46 -1.06 2.15
C GLY A 112 -2.92 -0.54 3.48
N ALA A 113 -2.68 0.77 3.59
CA ALA A 113 -1.98 1.37 4.73
C ALA A 113 -2.63 1.10 6.10
N VAL A 114 -3.96 1.02 6.13
CA VAL A 114 -4.70 0.70 7.36
C VAL A 114 -4.36 -0.72 7.84
N VAL A 115 -4.41 -1.71 6.93
CA VAL A 115 -4.13 -3.12 7.24
C VAL A 115 -2.70 -3.31 7.71
N HIS A 116 -1.72 -2.79 6.98
CA HIS A 116 -0.33 -2.99 7.38
C HIS A 116 0.04 -2.22 8.65
N SER A 117 -0.62 -1.09 8.97
CA SER A 117 -0.43 -0.41 10.26
C SER A 117 -1.06 -1.18 11.42
N ILE A 118 -2.24 -1.80 11.24
CA ILE A 118 -2.84 -2.70 12.23
C ILE A 118 -1.84 -3.82 12.59
N VAL A 119 -1.28 -4.49 11.58
CA VAL A 119 -0.30 -5.57 11.78
C VAL A 119 0.96 -5.05 12.46
N LYS A 120 1.49 -3.92 11.98
CA LYS A 120 2.68 -3.29 12.56
C LYS A 120 2.48 -2.97 14.04
N ASN A 121 1.38 -2.31 14.38
CA ASN A 121 1.08 -1.91 15.75
C ASN A 121 0.89 -3.12 16.67
N HIS A 122 0.22 -4.17 16.18
CA HIS A 122 0.12 -5.43 16.92
C HIS A 122 1.50 -5.99 17.29
N LEU A 123 2.38 -6.18 16.31
CA LEU A 123 3.69 -6.78 16.51
C LEU A 123 4.62 -5.88 17.35
N ASP A 124 4.66 -4.58 17.06
CA ASP A 124 5.46 -3.60 17.81
C ASP A 124 5.01 -3.52 19.27
N SER A 125 3.70 -3.59 19.53
CA SER A 125 3.15 -3.59 20.89
C SER A 125 3.60 -4.79 21.71
N GLN A 126 3.84 -5.96 21.08
CA GLN A 126 4.35 -7.12 21.78
C GLN A 126 5.77 -6.87 22.31
N VAL A 127 6.63 -6.25 21.51
CA VAL A 127 7.99 -5.89 21.91
C VAL A 127 7.96 -4.82 23.00
N LEU A 128 7.16 -3.76 22.82
CA LEU A 128 7.10 -2.63 23.75
C LEU A 128 6.49 -3.00 25.10
N LEU A 129 5.40 -3.77 25.13
CA LEU A 129 4.66 -4.08 26.36
C LEU A 129 5.22 -5.29 27.10
N TYR A 130 5.79 -6.27 26.39
CA TYR A 130 6.25 -7.52 26.98
C TYR A 130 7.78 -7.69 26.96
N ASN A 131 8.52 -6.72 26.41
CA ASN A 131 9.98 -6.76 26.29
C ASN A 131 10.45 -8.05 25.60
N PHE A 132 9.74 -8.45 24.56
CA PHE A 132 10.08 -9.61 23.74
C PHE A 132 11.30 -9.31 22.89
N GLU A 133 12.26 -10.24 22.88
CA GLU A 133 13.32 -10.26 21.88
C GLU A 133 12.73 -10.58 20.50
N PRO A 134 13.33 -10.14 19.37
CA PRO A 134 12.81 -10.37 18.02
C PRO A 134 12.35 -11.81 17.72
N LYS A 135 13.14 -12.78 18.18
CA LYS A 135 12.87 -14.22 18.01
C LYS A 135 11.64 -14.75 18.78
N GLN A 136 11.08 -13.95 19.69
CA GLN A 136 9.93 -14.32 20.51
C GLN A 136 8.61 -13.80 19.93
N VAL A 137 8.68 -12.91 18.94
CA VAL A 137 7.51 -12.37 18.25
C VAL A 137 7.05 -13.40 17.21
N ASP A 138 5.81 -13.85 17.32
CA ASP A 138 5.19 -14.73 16.33
C ASP A 138 4.56 -13.91 15.21
N PHE A 139 5.30 -13.74 14.13
CA PHE A 139 4.84 -13.03 12.93
C PHE A 139 4.39 -13.99 11.82
N LEU A 140 4.61 -15.30 11.96
CA LEU A 140 4.28 -16.27 10.91
C LEU A 140 2.79 -16.60 10.91
N SER A 141 2.13 -16.57 12.08
CA SER A 141 0.71 -16.89 12.22
C SER A 141 -0.19 -15.65 12.30
N ILE A 142 0.34 -14.44 12.11
CA ILE A 142 -0.42 -13.21 12.34
C ILE A 142 -1.45 -12.92 11.24
N CYS A 143 -1.12 -13.31 10.01
CA CYS A 143 -1.99 -13.13 8.86
C CYS A 143 -3.02 -14.26 8.81
N PRO A 144 -4.33 -13.96 8.85
CA PRO A 144 -5.38 -14.96 8.83
C PRO A 144 -5.21 -16.01 7.72
N ASP A 145 -5.33 -17.29 8.09
CA ASP A 145 -5.30 -18.42 7.15
C ASP A 145 -6.47 -18.39 6.16
N SER A 146 -7.56 -17.68 6.49
CA SER A 146 -8.70 -17.47 5.60
C SER A 146 -8.36 -16.69 4.32
N PHE A 147 -7.21 -16.02 4.28
CA PHE A 147 -6.72 -15.30 3.11
C PHE A 147 -5.98 -16.23 2.12
N GLU A 148 -6.60 -17.32 1.68
CA GLU A 148 -5.96 -18.26 0.74
C GLU A 148 -5.80 -17.69 -0.69
N TYR A 149 -4.60 -17.90 -1.25
CA TYR A 149 -4.13 -17.66 -2.64
C TYR A 149 -4.13 -16.19 -3.09
N PRO A 150 -2.97 -15.65 -3.56
CA PRO A 150 -2.53 -14.29 -3.28
C PRO A 150 -3.69 -13.31 -3.30
N THR A 151 -4.24 -13.05 -2.12
CA THR A 151 -5.24 -12.01 -1.96
C THR A 151 -4.51 -10.73 -1.66
N ILE A 152 -5.15 -9.62 -2.00
CA ILE A 152 -4.64 -8.33 -1.58
C ILE A 152 -4.56 -8.22 -0.04
N ASP A 153 -5.49 -8.84 0.70
CA ASP A 153 -5.46 -8.85 2.17
C ASP A 153 -4.21 -9.54 2.73
N ARG A 154 -3.84 -10.70 2.19
CA ARG A 154 -2.63 -11.42 2.60
C ARG A 154 -1.37 -10.66 2.20
N TRP A 155 -1.38 -10.07 1.01
CA TRP A 155 -0.29 -9.20 0.56
C TRP A 155 -0.07 -8.06 1.55
N GLU A 156 -1.10 -7.29 1.90
CA GLU A 156 -1.00 -6.16 2.82
C GLU A 156 -0.64 -6.59 4.24
N CYS A 157 -1.18 -7.70 4.72
CA CYS A 157 -0.81 -8.20 6.04
C CYS A 157 0.69 -8.52 6.12
N LEU A 158 1.22 -9.28 5.15
CA LEU A 158 2.64 -9.62 5.10
C LEU A 158 3.52 -8.39 4.85
N HIS A 159 3.03 -7.41 4.08
CA HIS A 159 3.69 -6.12 3.95
C HIS A 159 3.83 -5.44 5.31
N GLY A 160 2.78 -5.45 6.14
CA GLY A 160 2.80 -4.93 7.52
C GLY A 160 3.72 -5.69 8.47
N VAL A 161 3.87 -7.01 8.28
CA VAL A 161 4.92 -7.77 8.97
C VAL A 161 6.29 -7.16 8.64
N GLY A 162 6.57 -6.90 7.37
CA GLY A 162 7.80 -6.24 6.92
C GLY A 162 8.07 -4.91 7.62
N HIS A 163 7.04 -4.05 7.74
CA HIS A 163 7.15 -2.77 8.46
C HIS A 163 7.56 -2.97 9.92
N SER A 164 6.95 -3.93 10.62
CA SER A 164 7.28 -4.18 12.02
C SER A 164 8.70 -4.74 12.19
N LEU A 165 9.12 -5.65 11.31
CA LEU A 165 10.45 -6.26 11.38
C LEU A 165 11.59 -5.23 11.30
N GLU A 166 11.37 -4.12 10.60
CA GLU A 166 12.30 -3.00 10.55
C GLU A 166 12.62 -2.46 11.96
N SER A 167 11.57 -2.22 12.76
CA SER A 167 11.68 -1.66 14.10
C SER A 167 12.08 -2.72 15.15
N ILE A 168 11.54 -3.93 15.04
CA ILE A 168 11.80 -5.06 15.95
C ILE A 168 13.30 -5.41 15.94
N TYR A 169 13.92 -5.45 14.76
CA TYR A 169 15.35 -5.77 14.63
C TYR A 169 16.27 -4.56 14.84
N GLY A 170 15.73 -3.43 15.34
CA GLY A 170 16.51 -2.24 15.64
C GLY A 170 17.25 -1.71 14.43
N TYR A 171 16.60 -1.72 13.26
CA TYR A 171 17.13 -1.15 12.02
C TYR A 171 18.33 -1.89 11.44
N ASN A 172 18.55 -3.14 11.83
CA ASN A 172 19.55 -3.99 11.21
C ASN A 172 18.93 -4.74 10.03
N MET A 173 19.04 -4.21 8.81
CA MET A 173 18.39 -4.81 7.64
C MET A 173 18.91 -6.20 7.31
N SER A 174 20.21 -6.43 7.47
CA SER A 174 20.80 -7.76 7.23
C SER A 174 20.22 -8.84 8.14
N ASN A 175 19.80 -8.49 9.36
CA ASN A 175 19.09 -9.42 10.25
C ASN A 175 17.58 -9.46 9.99
N ALA A 176 16.96 -8.30 9.74
CA ALA A 176 15.51 -8.20 9.53
C ALA A 176 15.07 -8.96 8.27
N VAL A 177 15.85 -8.90 7.18
CA VAL A 177 15.54 -9.59 5.92
C VAL A 177 15.49 -11.11 6.09
N VAL A 178 16.28 -11.68 7.01
CA VAL A 178 16.28 -13.12 7.33
C VAL A 178 14.94 -13.55 7.94
N ALA A 179 14.22 -12.65 8.62
CA ALA A 179 12.88 -12.96 9.09
C ALA A 179 11.88 -13.08 7.94
N CYS A 180 11.95 -12.21 6.92
CA CYS A 180 11.13 -12.35 5.71
C CYS A 180 11.47 -13.62 4.90
N GLN A 181 12.70 -14.12 4.98
CA GLN A 181 13.11 -15.38 4.33
C GLN A 181 12.41 -16.63 4.90
N GLN A 182 11.69 -16.52 6.02
CA GLN A 182 10.88 -17.62 6.55
C GLN A 182 9.56 -17.82 5.78
N PHE A 183 9.17 -16.84 4.96
CA PHE A 183 8.09 -16.99 3.98
C PHE A 183 8.64 -17.50 2.64
N GLU A 184 7.75 -18.06 1.80
CA GLU A 184 8.09 -18.61 0.49
C GLU A 184 7.48 -17.78 -0.66
N ASP A 185 8.06 -17.90 -1.85
CA ASP A 185 7.57 -17.29 -3.10
C ASP A 185 7.21 -15.78 -2.97
N TRP A 186 5.98 -15.41 -3.28
CA TRP A 186 5.50 -14.04 -3.30
C TRP A 186 5.30 -13.45 -1.89
N GLU A 187 5.11 -14.30 -0.88
CA GLU A 187 4.92 -13.87 0.51
C GLU A 187 6.21 -13.25 1.05
N GLN A 188 7.34 -13.90 0.74
CA GLN A 188 8.68 -13.39 1.02
C GLN A 188 8.89 -12.00 0.40
N ILE A 189 8.48 -11.83 -0.86
CA ILE A 189 8.61 -10.56 -1.57
C ILE A 189 7.70 -9.48 -0.97
N SER A 190 6.48 -9.81 -0.55
CA SER A 190 5.58 -8.83 0.10
C SER A 190 6.17 -8.33 1.42
N CYS A 191 6.62 -9.24 2.28
CA CYS A 191 7.30 -8.91 3.53
C CYS A 191 8.54 -8.04 3.27
N ALA A 192 9.40 -8.45 2.34
CA ALA A 192 10.60 -7.71 1.99
C ALA A 192 10.29 -6.30 1.44
N LYS A 193 9.25 -6.14 0.61
CA LYS A 193 8.81 -4.81 0.14
C LYS A 193 8.43 -3.90 1.31
N GLY A 194 7.68 -4.40 2.29
CA GLY A 194 7.32 -3.63 3.49
C GLY A 194 8.54 -3.21 4.31
N LEU A 195 9.45 -4.16 4.56
CA LEU A 195 10.70 -3.93 5.29
C LEU A 195 11.57 -2.84 4.65
N PHE A 196 11.86 -2.95 3.34
CA PHE A 196 12.74 -1.99 2.67
C PHE A 196 12.07 -0.64 2.43
N MET A 197 10.74 -0.60 2.27
CA MET A 197 10.00 0.66 2.21
C MET A 197 10.12 1.41 3.54
N GLU A 198 9.91 0.72 4.67
CA GLU A 198 9.96 1.37 5.98
C GLU A 198 11.36 1.90 6.29
N ASN A 199 12.43 1.18 5.92
CA ASN A 199 13.81 1.66 6.10
C ASN A 199 14.05 3.01 5.37
N VAL A 200 13.64 3.15 4.11
CA VAL A 200 13.80 4.43 3.39
C VAL A 200 12.87 5.53 3.92
N VAL A 201 11.67 5.18 4.41
CA VAL A 201 10.74 6.13 5.04
C VAL A 201 11.33 6.66 6.35
N ARG A 202 11.91 5.78 7.18
CA ARG A 202 12.61 6.15 8.41
C ARG A 202 13.77 7.09 8.14
N PHE A 203 14.65 6.72 7.20
CA PHE A 203 15.80 7.53 6.83
C PHE A 203 15.37 8.94 6.42
N ASN A 204 14.34 9.06 5.57
CA ASN A 204 13.78 10.34 5.17
C ASN A 204 13.27 11.17 6.38
N LYS A 205 12.57 10.53 7.34
CA LYS A 205 12.02 11.21 8.51
C LYS A 205 13.08 11.68 9.52
N SER A 206 14.11 10.86 9.77
CA SER A 206 14.98 11.02 10.94
C SER A 206 16.47 11.08 10.64
N HIS A 207 16.89 10.71 9.42
CA HIS A 207 18.28 10.43 9.04
C HIS A 207 18.94 9.33 9.89
N ASP A 208 18.15 8.56 10.65
CA ASP A 208 18.60 7.37 11.36
C ASP A 208 18.37 6.15 10.46
N SER A 209 19.42 5.38 10.19
CA SER A 209 19.39 4.23 9.29
C SER A 209 20.65 3.40 9.42
N ASP A 210 20.64 2.20 8.84
CA ASP A 210 21.84 1.40 8.60
C ASP A 210 22.53 1.69 7.26
N PHE A 211 22.00 2.56 6.40
CA PHE A 211 22.65 2.93 5.14
C PHE A 211 24.11 3.39 5.32
N ASP A 212 25.01 2.97 4.41
CA ASP A 212 26.42 3.34 4.43
C ASP A 212 26.71 4.43 3.39
N GLU A 213 27.22 5.58 3.85
CA GLU A 213 27.61 6.69 2.97
C GLU A 213 28.78 6.35 2.02
N ASN A 214 29.55 5.30 2.34
CA ASN A 214 30.68 4.82 1.54
C ASN A 214 30.30 3.66 0.61
N ASP A 215 29.15 3.03 0.84
CA ASP A 215 28.55 2.01 -0.03
C ASP A 215 27.08 2.34 -0.26
N LEU A 216 26.82 3.05 -1.36
CA LEU A 216 25.46 3.45 -1.75
C LEU A 216 24.51 2.28 -2.01
N SER A 217 25.04 1.06 -2.14
CA SER A 217 24.25 -0.15 -2.29
C SER A 217 23.98 -0.87 -0.98
N TYR A 218 24.65 -0.52 0.13
CA TYR A 218 24.31 -1.07 1.44
C TYR A 218 22.90 -0.59 1.87
N PRO A 219 22.05 -1.45 2.45
CA PRO A 219 22.29 -2.86 2.80
C PRO A 219 22.04 -3.86 1.67
N CYS A 220 21.52 -3.45 0.52
CA CYS A 220 21.24 -4.34 -0.61
C CYS A 220 22.47 -5.11 -1.13
N SER A 221 23.68 -4.55 -1.00
CA SER A 221 24.94 -5.18 -1.44
C SER A 221 25.35 -6.42 -0.65
N VAL A 222 24.76 -6.63 0.54
CA VAL A 222 25.07 -7.78 1.42
C VAL A 222 23.88 -8.74 1.58
N ILE A 223 22.82 -8.53 0.80
CA ILE A 223 21.64 -9.39 0.77
C ILE A 223 21.75 -10.25 -0.49
N ASP A 224 21.75 -11.56 -0.30
CA ASP A 224 21.82 -12.53 -1.39
C ASP A 224 20.41 -12.82 -1.96
N ASP A 225 20.38 -13.43 -3.15
CA ASP A 225 19.20 -13.99 -3.81
C ASP A 225 18.12 -12.97 -4.27
N GLU A 226 16.98 -13.50 -4.73
CA GLU A 226 15.88 -12.72 -5.28
C GLU A 226 15.25 -11.73 -4.28
N ILE A 227 15.44 -11.94 -2.97
CA ILE A 227 14.94 -11.04 -1.91
C ILE A 227 15.68 -9.69 -1.87
N ALA A 228 16.85 -9.57 -2.51
CA ALA A 228 17.53 -8.29 -2.69
C ALA A 228 16.80 -7.38 -3.69
N ALA A 229 15.97 -7.96 -4.58
CA ALA A 229 15.35 -7.21 -5.67
C ALA A 229 14.38 -6.11 -5.17
N PRO A 230 13.53 -6.33 -4.14
CA PRO A 230 12.82 -5.26 -3.44
C PRO A 230 13.72 -4.19 -2.81
N CYS A 231 14.89 -4.55 -2.26
CA CYS A 231 15.83 -3.58 -1.70
C CYS A 231 16.30 -2.59 -2.76
N TYR A 232 16.78 -3.09 -3.90
CA TYR A 232 17.20 -2.26 -5.03
C TYR A 232 16.05 -1.43 -5.63
N HIS A 233 14.80 -1.82 -5.44
CA HIS A 233 13.65 -1.01 -5.83
C HIS A 233 13.43 0.24 -4.95
N TYR A 234 13.76 0.17 -3.67
CA TYR A 234 13.65 1.31 -2.75
C TYR A 234 14.95 2.12 -2.64
N GLN A 235 16.11 1.52 -2.91
CA GLN A 235 17.44 2.15 -2.82
C GLN A 235 17.60 3.50 -3.54
N PRO A 236 16.98 3.76 -4.71
CA PRO A 236 17.02 5.08 -5.35
C PRO A 236 16.56 6.23 -4.46
N THR A 237 15.69 5.99 -3.47
CA THR A 237 15.30 7.01 -2.49
C THR A 237 16.47 7.41 -1.62
N TYR A 238 17.20 6.46 -1.03
CA TYR A 238 18.40 6.76 -0.24
C TYR A 238 19.43 7.53 -1.08
N VAL A 239 19.72 7.05 -2.29
CA VAL A 239 20.67 7.73 -3.19
C VAL A 239 20.19 9.13 -3.58
N GLY A 240 18.90 9.31 -3.82
CA GLY A 240 18.31 10.61 -4.14
C GLY A 240 18.41 11.63 -3.00
N TYR A 241 18.33 11.19 -1.74
CA TYR A 241 18.57 12.06 -0.58
C TYR A 241 20.06 12.38 -0.40
N SER A 242 20.92 11.38 -0.52
CA SER A 242 22.37 11.53 -0.37
C SER A 242 23.00 12.32 -1.52
N GLN A 243 22.42 12.21 -2.72
CA GLN A 243 22.92 12.79 -3.97
C GLN A 243 21.75 13.33 -4.82
N PRO A 244 21.26 14.56 -4.57
CA PRO A 244 19.98 15.07 -5.08
C PRO A 244 20.01 15.54 -6.53
N LYS A 245 20.44 14.66 -7.44
CA LYS A 245 20.41 14.85 -8.89
C LYS A 245 20.01 13.53 -9.54
N LEU A 246 19.01 13.56 -10.41
CA LEU A 246 18.56 12.38 -11.17
C LEU A 246 19.73 11.65 -11.86
N ASN A 247 20.67 12.39 -12.46
CA ASN A 247 21.84 11.78 -13.10
C ASN A 247 22.68 10.95 -12.13
N ASN A 248 22.82 11.35 -10.87
CA ASN A 248 23.59 10.59 -9.89
C ASN A 248 22.89 9.28 -9.54
N ILE A 249 21.55 9.28 -9.48
CA ILE A 249 20.75 8.07 -9.22
C ILE A 249 20.81 7.12 -10.43
N VAL A 250 20.78 7.67 -11.65
CA VAL A 250 20.98 6.90 -12.89
C VAL A 250 22.37 6.28 -12.89
N ASP A 251 23.42 7.08 -12.69
CA ASP A 251 24.81 6.61 -12.64
C ASP A 251 25.00 5.52 -11.57
N TYR A 252 24.30 5.64 -10.44
CA TYR A 252 24.24 4.58 -9.42
C TYR A 252 23.60 3.29 -9.96
N CYS A 253 22.40 3.36 -10.55
CA CYS A 253 21.72 2.17 -11.09
C CYS A 253 22.50 1.48 -12.23
N GLU A 254 23.37 2.21 -12.94
CA GLU A 254 24.30 1.65 -13.93
C GLU A 254 25.43 0.81 -13.32
N THR A 255 25.73 0.99 -12.02
CA THR A 255 26.76 0.21 -11.32
C THR A 255 26.24 -1.09 -10.70
N ILE A 256 24.92 -1.25 -10.65
CA ILE A 256 24.27 -2.42 -10.07
C ILE A 256 24.35 -3.61 -11.03
N GLU A 257 24.55 -4.81 -10.48
CA GLU A 257 24.57 -6.04 -11.26
C GLU A 257 23.28 -6.20 -12.11
N ASP A 258 23.44 -6.77 -13.31
CA ASP A 258 22.40 -6.82 -14.33
C ASP A 258 21.08 -7.43 -13.81
N GLU A 259 21.14 -8.38 -12.88
CA GLU A 259 19.95 -9.04 -12.32
C GLU A 259 19.06 -8.11 -11.48
N PHE A 260 19.65 -7.09 -10.82
CA PHE A 260 18.94 -6.13 -9.97
C PHE A 260 18.84 -4.73 -10.58
N SER A 261 19.61 -4.43 -11.63
CA SER A 261 19.58 -3.13 -12.31
C SER A 261 18.15 -2.72 -12.73
N LYS A 262 17.35 -3.68 -13.23
CA LYS A 262 15.93 -3.46 -13.57
C LYS A 262 15.11 -2.93 -12.38
N ASN A 263 15.37 -3.43 -11.17
CA ASN A 263 14.66 -3.02 -9.95
C ASN A 263 15.07 -1.61 -9.55
N CYS A 264 16.35 -1.28 -9.68
CA CYS A 264 16.86 0.08 -9.45
C CYS A 264 16.21 1.09 -10.40
N PHE A 265 16.14 0.80 -11.71
CA PHE A 265 15.47 1.69 -12.67
C PHE A 265 13.96 1.80 -12.44
N ARG A 266 13.28 0.72 -12.01
CA ARG A 266 11.88 0.81 -11.51
C ARG A 266 11.78 1.73 -10.29
N GLY A 267 12.76 1.68 -9.39
CA GLY A 267 12.83 2.55 -8.22
C GLY A 267 12.99 4.04 -8.56
N ILE A 268 13.67 4.39 -9.66
CA ILE A 268 13.73 5.77 -10.17
C ILE A 268 12.33 6.27 -10.55
N GLY A 269 11.60 5.47 -11.35
CA GLY A 269 10.22 5.79 -11.73
C GLY A 269 9.33 5.99 -10.50
N ARG A 270 9.43 5.08 -9.52
CA ARG A 270 8.71 5.17 -8.24
C ARG A 270 9.03 6.46 -7.48
N LEU A 271 10.31 6.76 -7.29
CA LEU A 271 10.76 7.89 -6.48
C LEU A 271 10.19 9.22 -6.99
N PHE A 272 10.08 9.41 -8.30
CA PHE A 272 9.62 10.65 -8.90
C PHE A 272 8.19 10.60 -9.43
N ALA A 273 7.44 9.53 -9.16
CA ALA A 273 6.06 9.38 -9.63
C ALA A 273 5.15 10.52 -9.16
N SER A 274 5.41 11.12 -8.00
CA SER A 274 4.64 12.29 -7.49
C SER A 274 4.69 13.51 -8.43
N LEU A 275 5.75 13.67 -9.22
CA LEU A 275 5.81 14.70 -10.26
C LEU A 275 4.79 14.41 -11.37
N VAL A 276 4.60 13.14 -11.69
CA VAL A 276 3.71 12.64 -12.74
C VAL A 276 2.26 12.66 -12.29
N VAL A 277 1.98 12.32 -11.02
CA VAL A 277 0.65 12.47 -10.38
C VAL A 277 0.09 13.87 -10.62
N SER A 278 0.92 14.90 -10.42
CA SER A 278 0.47 16.29 -10.63
C SER A 278 0.25 16.69 -12.09
N ASP A 279 0.95 16.04 -13.02
CA ASP A 279 0.98 16.37 -14.45
C ASP A 279 1.69 15.26 -15.24
N ILE A 280 0.91 14.41 -15.90
CA ILE A 280 1.39 13.27 -16.68
C ILE A 280 2.42 13.67 -17.76
N ASN A 281 2.41 14.93 -18.25
CA ASN A 281 3.37 15.43 -19.23
C ASN A 281 4.80 15.52 -18.68
N LYS A 282 4.98 15.48 -17.35
CA LYS A 282 6.28 15.48 -16.70
C LYS A 282 6.95 14.12 -16.69
N ILE A 283 6.34 13.08 -17.25
CA ILE A 283 6.91 11.72 -17.26
C ILE A 283 8.31 11.66 -17.90
N ASN A 284 8.58 12.47 -18.92
CA ASN A 284 9.91 12.54 -19.56
C ASN A 284 10.95 13.31 -18.72
N LEU A 285 10.55 14.03 -17.67
CA LEU A 285 11.49 14.58 -16.68
C LEU A 285 12.00 13.48 -15.74
N VAL A 286 11.24 12.40 -15.60
CA VAL A 286 11.56 11.22 -14.79
C VAL A 286 12.27 10.17 -15.63
N CYS A 287 11.62 9.72 -16.71
CA CYS A 287 12.11 8.72 -17.64
C CYS A 287 12.59 9.39 -18.94
N ASP A 288 13.81 9.94 -18.92
CA ASP A 288 14.37 10.74 -20.01
C ASP A 288 14.92 9.85 -21.15
N PRO A 289 14.31 9.86 -22.36
CA PRO A 289 14.75 9.03 -23.47
C PRO A 289 16.10 9.46 -24.09
N GLN A 290 16.63 10.63 -23.72
CA GLN A 290 17.98 11.04 -24.12
C GLN A 290 19.08 10.45 -23.23
N LYS A 291 18.71 9.92 -22.06
CA LYS A 291 19.66 9.41 -21.05
C LYS A 291 19.55 7.92 -20.83
N LEU A 292 18.34 7.37 -20.94
CA LEU A 292 18.07 5.96 -20.65
C LEU A 292 18.03 5.15 -21.95
N SER A 293 18.59 3.93 -21.91
CA SER A 293 18.41 2.95 -22.99
C SER A 293 16.97 2.44 -23.02
N TYR A 294 16.60 1.73 -24.09
CA TYR A 294 15.26 1.15 -24.26
C TYR A 294 14.82 0.34 -23.03
N ASP A 295 15.61 -0.63 -22.58
CA ASP A 295 15.26 -1.47 -21.42
C ASP A 295 15.08 -0.64 -20.13
N LYS A 296 15.93 0.37 -19.93
CA LYS A 296 15.88 1.25 -18.74
C LYS A 296 14.66 2.17 -18.77
N LEU A 297 14.25 2.64 -19.95
CA LEU A 297 12.98 3.35 -20.13
C LEU A 297 11.81 2.45 -19.77
N THR A 298 11.80 1.20 -20.27
CA THR A 298 10.77 0.22 -19.92
C THR A 298 10.64 0.07 -18.40
N TYR A 299 11.75 -0.13 -17.70
CA TYR A 299 11.75 -0.27 -16.24
C TYR A 299 11.32 1.00 -15.51
N CYS A 300 11.78 2.17 -15.98
CA CYS A 300 11.38 3.45 -15.40
C CYS A 300 9.87 3.70 -15.53
N TYR A 301 9.29 3.50 -16.72
CA TYR A 301 7.86 3.66 -16.95
C TYR A 301 7.02 2.67 -16.12
N GLN A 302 7.46 1.42 -16.00
CA GLN A 302 6.85 0.45 -15.07
C GLN A 302 6.88 0.98 -13.63
N GLY A 303 8.02 1.54 -13.20
CA GLY A 303 8.17 2.17 -11.88
C GLY A 303 7.17 3.29 -11.61
N VAL A 304 6.93 4.16 -12.59
CA VAL A 304 5.95 5.24 -12.49
C VAL A 304 4.53 4.68 -12.36
N ALA A 305 4.12 3.78 -13.26
CA ALA A 305 2.77 3.20 -13.26
C ALA A 305 2.49 2.37 -12.00
N MET A 306 3.50 1.64 -11.50
CA MET A 306 3.35 0.82 -10.29
C MET A 306 3.04 1.63 -9.04
N VAL A 307 3.43 2.91 -8.92
CA VAL A 307 3.05 3.73 -7.76
C VAL A 307 1.53 3.90 -7.68
N PHE A 308 0.87 4.14 -8.81
CA PHE A 308 -0.58 4.23 -8.85
C PHE A 308 -1.22 2.88 -8.52
N ALA A 309 -0.69 1.79 -9.08
CA ALA A 309 -1.18 0.45 -8.79
C ALA A 309 -0.97 0.02 -7.33
N ASP A 310 0.20 0.30 -6.73
CA ASP A 310 0.54 0.10 -5.31
C ASP A 310 -0.43 0.89 -4.41
N ASN A 311 -0.82 2.10 -4.82
CA ASN A 311 -1.84 2.91 -4.15
C ASN A 311 -3.29 2.49 -4.46
N ARG A 312 -3.48 1.40 -5.22
CA ARG A 312 -4.78 0.83 -5.65
C ARG A 312 -5.55 1.73 -6.62
N ASN A 313 -4.87 2.68 -7.24
CA ASN A 313 -5.41 3.53 -8.30
C ASN A 313 -5.15 2.88 -9.68
N ILE A 314 -5.85 1.78 -9.94
CA ILE A 314 -5.63 0.92 -11.11
C ILE A 314 -5.92 1.64 -12.43
N SER A 315 -6.97 2.47 -12.49
CA SER A 315 -7.32 3.22 -13.70
C SER A 315 -6.18 4.15 -14.11
N GLU A 316 -5.64 4.91 -13.17
CA GLU A 316 -4.57 5.87 -13.35
C GLU A 316 -3.26 5.16 -13.70
N ALA A 317 -3.01 3.99 -13.11
CA ALA A 317 -1.87 3.15 -13.51
C ALA A 317 -1.97 2.73 -15.00
N LEU A 318 -3.16 2.34 -15.46
CA LEU A 318 -3.40 2.00 -16.87
C LEU A 318 -3.32 3.25 -17.77
N ASP A 319 -3.79 4.40 -17.32
CA ASP A 319 -3.68 5.68 -18.03
C ASP A 319 -2.22 6.10 -18.23
N VAL A 320 -1.37 5.92 -17.22
CA VAL A 320 0.09 6.11 -17.35
C VAL A 320 0.62 5.21 -18.45
N CYS A 321 0.28 3.92 -18.44
CA CYS A 321 0.73 2.98 -19.46
C CYS A 321 0.20 3.31 -20.87
N GLN A 322 -0.93 3.98 -21.02
CA GLN A 322 -1.43 4.44 -22.32
C GLN A 322 -0.80 5.75 -22.79
N PHE A 323 -0.30 6.57 -21.86
CA PHE A 323 0.31 7.86 -22.16
C PHE A 323 1.76 7.73 -22.66
N ILE A 324 2.49 6.71 -22.23
CA ILE A 324 3.88 6.47 -22.64
C ILE A 324 3.97 6.04 -24.12
N PRO A 325 5.15 6.17 -24.76
CA PRO A 325 5.33 5.76 -26.16
C PRO A 325 4.94 4.30 -26.42
N ASN A 326 4.33 4.05 -27.58
CA ASN A 326 3.69 2.78 -27.94
C ASN A 326 4.59 1.55 -27.73
N GLU A 327 5.89 1.69 -28.01
CA GLU A 327 6.88 0.62 -27.87
C GLU A 327 7.13 0.17 -26.42
N PHE A 328 6.65 0.90 -25.41
CA PHE A 328 6.77 0.55 -23.99
C PHE A 328 5.44 0.13 -23.35
N GLN A 329 4.31 0.35 -24.03
CA GLN A 329 2.97 0.17 -23.46
C GLN A 329 2.70 -1.28 -23.05
N HIS A 330 3.11 -2.25 -23.87
CA HIS A 330 2.88 -3.67 -23.59
C HIS A 330 3.55 -4.10 -22.27
N ASP A 331 4.82 -3.74 -22.06
CA ASP A 331 5.56 -4.10 -20.86
C ASP A 331 5.05 -3.35 -19.61
N CYS A 332 4.57 -2.12 -19.78
CA CYS A 332 3.92 -1.36 -18.70
C CYS A 332 2.60 -2.01 -18.29
N VAL A 333 1.71 -2.25 -19.27
CA VAL A 333 0.41 -2.89 -19.05
C VAL A 333 0.58 -4.30 -18.49
N HIS A 334 1.61 -5.03 -18.90
CA HIS A 334 1.89 -6.36 -18.34
C HIS A 334 2.19 -6.31 -16.83
N GLU A 335 2.93 -5.30 -16.35
CA GLU A 335 3.20 -5.16 -14.91
C GLU A 335 1.97 -4.66 -14.14
N VAL A 336 1.24 -3.67 -14.67
CA VAL A 336 0.00 -3.19 -14.05
C VAL A 336 -1.07 -4.28 -14.03
N GLY A 337 -1.16 -5.13 -15.06
CA GLY A 337 -2.10 -6.25 -15.14
C GLY A 337 -1.91 -7.28 -14.02
N LYS A 338 -0.69 -7.42 -13.48
CA LYS A 338 -0.45 -8.26 -12.29
C LYS A 338 -1.17 -7.69 -11.06
N TRP A 339 -1.13 -6.37 -10.90
CA TRP A 339 -1.86 -5.66 -9.84
C TRP A 339 -3.36 -5.71 -10.04
N VAL A 340 -3.85 -5.57 -11.28
CA VAL A 340 -5.29 -5.74 -11.59
C VAL A 340 -5.79 -7.08 -11.04
N LYS A 341 -5.04 -8.17 -11.27
CA LYS A 341 -5.41 -9.52 -10.78
C LYS A 341 -5.25 -9.71 -9.28
N LEU A 342 -4.28 -9.04 -8.66
CA LEU A 342 -4.08 -9.11 -7.22
C LEU A 342 -5.20 -8.38 -6.46
N VAL A 343 -5.62 -7.23 -7.00
CA VAL A 343 -6.65 -6.36 -6.40
C VAL A 343 -8.06 -6.85 -6.72
N HIS A 344 -8.27 -7.40 -7.91
CA HIS A 344 -9.56 -7.90 -8.37
C HIS A 344 -9.47 -9.40 -8.62
N PRO A 345 -9.96 -10.25 -7.71
CA PRO A 345 -9.91 -11.70 -7.90
C PRO A 345 -10.95 -12.21 -8.90
N ASP A 346 -12.04 -11.46 -9.11
CA ASP A 346 -13.15 -11.84 -9.97
C ASP A 346 -12.92 -11.48 -11.44
N PHE A 347 -13.18 -12.43 -12.34
CA PHE A 347 -12.95 -12.26 -13.79
C PHE A 347 -13.67 -11.03 -14.38
N ASP A 348 -14.92 -10.79 -13.97
CA ASP A 348 -15.72 -9.67 -14.49
C ASP A 348 -15.11 -8.32 -14.09
N ASP A 349 -14.56 -8.22 -12.87
CA ASP A 349 -13.89 -7.00 -12.40
C ASP A 349 -12.52 -6.81 -13.05
N ILE A 350 -11.73 -7.88 -13.22
CA ILE A 350 -10.48 -7.84 -13.99
C ILE A 350 -10.77 -7.35 -15.42
N GLN A 351 -11.78 -7.94 -16.07
CA GLN A 351 -12.18 -7.56 -17.42
C GLN A 351 -12.63 -6.10 -17.46
N LYS A 352 -13.42 -5.64 -16.49
CA LYS A 352 -13.88 -4.25 -16.38
C LYS A 352 -12.70 -3.28 -16.28
N GLN A 353 -11.69 -3.57 -15.47
CA GLN A 353 -10.49 -2.73 -15.36
C GLN A 353 -9.69 -2.73 -16.67
N CYS A 354 -9.35 -3.92 -17.20
CA CYS A 354 -8.57 -4.02 -18.43
C CYS A 354 -9.29 -3.44 -19.67
N SER A 355 -10.62 -3.37 -19.67
CA SER A 355 -11.41 -2.79 -20.77
C SER A 355 -11.31 -1.26 -20.88
N GLN A 356 -10.66 -0.59 -19.93
CA GLN A 356 -10.34 0.83 -20.02
C GLN A 356 -9.24 1.13 -21.04
N LEU A 357 -8.48 0.11 -21.45
CA LEU A 357 -7.42 0.23 -22.44
C LEU A 357 -8.00 0.45 -23.84
N ASN A 358 -7.44 1.41 -24.57
CA ASN A 358 -7.90 1.81 -25.90
C ASN A 358 -7.45 0.86 -27.04
N SER A 359 -6.86 -0.29 -26.71
CA SER A 359 -6.31 -1.27 -27.66
C SER A 359 -6.68 -2.69 -27.26
N GLU A 360 -7.17 -3.49 -28.22
CA GLU A 360 -7.46 -4.92 -28.01
C GLU A 360 -6.21 -5.71 -27.62
N GLU A 361 -5.04 -5.33 -28.14
CA GLU A 361 -3.76 -5.96 -27.82
C GLU A 361 -3.35 -5.68 -26.37
N LEU A 362 -3.49 -4.42 -25.91
CA LEU A 362 -3.19 -4.05 -24.53
C LEU A 362 -4.19 -4.68 -23.56
N LEU A 363 -5.48 -4.70 -23.90
CA LEU A 363 -6.51 -5.41 -23.12
C LEU A 363 -6.10 -6.86 -22.93
N LYS A 364 -5.74 -7.56 -24.01
CA LYS A 364 -5.26 -8.94 -23.93
C LYS A 364 -4.02 -9.06 -23.04
N THR A 365 -3.07 -8.14 -23.16
CA THR A 365 -1.86 -8.11 -22.32
C THR A 365 -2.20 -7.99 -20.83
N CYS A 366 -3.12 -7.11 -20.48
CA CYS A 366 -3.62 -6.94 -19.11
C CYS A 366 -4.29 -8.23 -18.61
N MET A 367 -5.18 -8.83 -19.40
CA MET A 367 -5.87 -10.09 -19.07
C MET A 367 -4.91 -11.28 -18.96
N ASP A 368 -3.84 -11.33 -19.76
CA ASP A 368 -2.88 -12.44 -19.80
C ASP A 368 -1.76 -12.31 -18.75
N SER A 369 -1.66 -11.18 -18.05
CA SER A 369 -0.63 -10.91 -17.05
C SER A 369 -0.64 -11.95 -15.92
N LYS A 370 0.53 -12.37 -15.43
CA LYS A 370 0.64 -13.40 -14.38
C LYS A 370 1.39 -12.84 -13.18
N ILE A 371 0.84 -13.06 -11.99
CA ILE A 371 1.55 -12.80 -10.73
C ILE A 371 2.69 -13.82 -10.66
N TYR A 372 3.93 -13.37 -10.39
CA TYR A 372 5.10 -14.25 -10.32
C TYR A 372 4.85 -15.40 -9.32
N GLY A 373 5.30 -16.61 -9.66
CA GLY A 373 5.03 -17.83 -8.89
C GLY A 373 3.63 -18.41 -9.09
N ILE A 374 2.74 -17.74 -9.84
CA ILE A 374 1.32 -18.08 -9.87
C ILE A 374 0.81 -18.17 -11.30
N SER A 375 0.69 -19.41 -11.79
CA SER A 375 -0.01 -19.70 -13.05
C SER A 375 -1.50 -19.81 -12.78
N ILE A 376 -2.25 -18.75 -13.03
CA ILE A 376 -3.72 -18.82 -13.10
C ILE A 376 -4.07 -19.40 -14.49
N LEU A 377 -4.69 -20.58 -14.49
CA LEU A 377 -5.24 -21.25 -15.68
C LEU A 377 -6.49 -20.56 -16.20
#